data_AF-A0A1Q7V592-F1
#
_entry.id   AF-A0A1Q7V592-F1
#
_cell.length_a   1.000
_cell.length_b   1.000
_cell.length_c   1.000
_cell.angle_alpha   90.00
_cell.angle_beta   90.00
_cell.angle_gamma   90.00
#
_symmetry.space_group_name_H-M   'P 1'
#
loop_
_entity.id
_entity.type
_entity.pdbx_description
1 polymer ?
#
loop_
_entity_poly.entity_id
_entity_poly.type
_entity_poly.pdbx_seq_one_letter_code
_entity_poly.pdbx_strand_id
1 'polypeptide(L)'
;MAMNGKTGLTVLRMTLGIVILVEAILFVLPGAAHSFSRTHMPAVVRMILGFGEIAGCVLMLIPQTAIRGAWLLLAVFVFAILLHLLHGMYDIGNVVVYAAAAFAIAAGKS
;
A
#
# COMPACT_ATOMS: atom_id res chain seq x y z
N MET A 1 23.66 -10.90 -15.90
CA MET A 1 23.47 -9.52 -16.39
C MET A 1 23.01 -8.69 -15.20
N ALA A 2 23.81 -7.71 -14.75
CA ALA A 2 23.43 -6.87 -13.60
C ALA A 2 22.27 -5.95 -14.00
N MET A 3 21.21 -5.92 -13.20
CA MET A 3 20.06 -5.05 -13.44
C MET A 3 20.45 -3.60 -13.13
N ASN A 4 20.19 -2.67 -14.06
CA ASN A 4 20.38 -1.24 -13.82
C ASN A 4 19.38 -0.78 -12.73
N GLY A 5 19.80 0.09 -11.80
CA GLY A 5 18.96 0.59 -10.70
C GLY A 5 17.62 1.19 -11.17
N LYS A 6 17.61 1.84 -12.36
CA LYS A 6 16.37 2.37 -12.98
C LYS A 6 15.40 1.26 -13.37
N THR A 7 15.91 0.18 -13.93
CA THR A 7 15.12 -1.02 -14.26
C THR A 7 14.58 -1.67 -13.00
N GLY A 8 15.41 -1.77 -11.94
CA GLY A 8 14.99 -2.29 -10.64
C GLY A 8 13.85 -1.50 -10.01
N LEU A 9 13.94 -0.17 -9.96
CA LEU A 9 12.87 0.71 -9.49
C LEU A 9 11.60 0.60 -10.34
N THR A 10 11.75 0.42 -11.66
CA THR A 10 10.61 0.25 -12.55
C THR A 10 9.88 -1.06 -12.27
N VAL A 11 10.61 -2.17 -12.12
CA VAL A 11 10.03 -3.47 -11.75
C VAL A 11 9.37 -3.37 -10.38
N LEU A 12 10.05 -2.81 -9.38
CA LEU A 12 9.52 -2.62 -8.04
C LEU A 12 8.22 -1.82 -8.05
N ARG A 13 8.16 -0.72 -8.83
CA ARG A 13 6.96 0.12 -8.98
C ARG A 13 5.79 -0.66 -9.58
N MET A 14 6.05 -1.44 -10.63
CA MET A 14 5.01 -2.23 -11.28
C MET A 14 4.50 -3.35 -10.36
N THR A 15 5.41 -4.08 -9.71
CA THR A 15 5.06 -5.17 -8.79
C THR A 15 4.29 -4.64 -7.58
N LEU A 16 4.82 -3.62 -6.90
CA LEU A 16 4.16 -3.03 -5.74
C LEU A 16 2.78 -2.50 -6.14
N GLY A 17 2.68 -1.79 -7.27
CA GLY A 17 1.40 -1.27 -7.71
C GLY A 17 0.37 -2.38 -7.96
N ILE A 18 0.72 -3.40 -8.75
CA ILE A 18 -0.25 -4.46 -9.07
C ILE A 18 -0.69 -5.21 -7.81
N VAL A 19 0.24 -5.60 -6.93
CA VAL A 19 -0.06 -6.33 -5.70
C VAL A 19 -0.99 -5.53 -4.79
N ILE A 20 -0.63 -4.26 -4.52
CA ILE A 20 -1.41 -3.40 -3.63
C ILE A 20 -2.77 -3.05 -4.21
N LEU A 21 -2.87 -2.85 -5.54
CA LEU A 21 -4.16 -2.59 -6.16
C LEU A 21 -5.13 -3.77 -5.97
N VAL A 22 -4.64 -4.99 -6.15
CA VAL A 22 -5.45 -6.21 -5.94
C VAL A 22 -5.84 -6.35 -4.47
N GLU A 23 -4.88 -6.23 -3.55
CA GLU A 23 -5.14 -6.31 -2.11
C GLU A 23 -6.17 -5.26 -1.66
N ALA A 24 -6.02 -4.01 -2.11
CA ALA A 24 -6.91 -2.92 -1.74
C ALA A 24 -8.34 -3.09 -2.29
N ILE A 25 -8.48 -3.62 -3.52
CA ILE A 25 -9.79 -3.97 -4.07
C ILE A 25 -10.45 -5.07 -3.23
N LEU A 26 -9.71 -6.15 -2.92
CA LEU A 26 -10.23 -7.24 -2.09
C LEU A 26 -10.60 -6.77 -0.68
N PHE A 27 -9.85 -5.81 -0.13
CA PHE A 27 -10.08 -5.23 1.19
C PHE A 27 -11.35 -4.36 1.27
N VAL A 28 -11.66 -3.63 0.18
CA VAL A 28 -12.88 -2.80 0.10
C VAL A 28 -14.13 -3.65 -0.14
N LEU A 29 -14.00 -4.81 -0.80
CA LEU A 29 -15.13 -5.67 -1.14
C LEU A 29 -15.84 -6.22 0.12
N PRO A 30 -17.18 -6.30 0.09
CA PRO A 30 -18.01 -6.63 1.25
C PRO A 30 -17.85 -8.08 1.76
N GLY A 31 -17.24 -8.98 0.98
CA GLY A 31 -16.95 -10.36 1.41
C GLY A 31 -16.03 -10.45 2.65
N ALA A 32 -15.23 -9.42 2.93
CA ALA A 32 -14.40 -9.32 4.13
C ALA A 32 -15.16 -8.75 5.36
N ALA A 33 -16.41 -8.30 5.20
CA ALA A 33 -17.15 -7.61 6.25
C ALA A 33 -17.53 -8.52 7.44
N HIS A 34 -17.65 -9.83 7.24
CA HIS A 34 -17.95 -10.76 8.33
C HIS A 34 -16.79 -10.95 9.33
N SER A 35 -15.55 -10.68 8.93
CA SER A 35 -14.39 -10.70 9.84
C SER A 35 -14.17 -9.37 10.57
N PHE A 36 -14.75 -8.27 10.05
CA PHE A 36 -14.59 -6.91 10.57
C PHE A 36 -15.47 -6.58 11.78
N SER A 37 -16.57 -7.32 11.98
CA SER A 37 -17.44 -7.14 13.16
C SER A 37 -16.78 -7.58 14.47
N ARG A 38 -15.64 -8.30 14.42
CA ARG A 38 -14.88 -8.75 15.60
C ARG A 38 -13.82 -7.76 16.07
N THR A 39 -13.37 -6.83 15.23
CA THR A 39 -12.25 -5.92 15.53
C THR A 39 -12.68 -4.51 15.97
N HIS A 40 -13.98 -4.24 16.09
CA HIS A 40 -14.53 -2.91 16.42
C HIS A 40 -14.08 -1.75 15.50
N MET A 41 -13.39 -2.02 14.39
CA MET A 41 -12.96 -0.98 13.46
C MET A 41 -14.16 -0.38 12.70
N PRO A 42 -14.34 0.95 12.72
CA PRO A 42 -15.40 1.59 11.95
C PRO A 42 -15.22 1.31 10.44
N ALA A 43 -16.32 0.98 9.76
CA ALA A 43 -16.30 0.73 8.31
C ALA A 43 -15.71 1.90 7.50
N VAL A 44 -15.83 3.13 8.02
CA VAL A 44 -15.24 4.34 7.44
C VAL A 44 -13.70 4.26 7.39
N VAL A 45 -13.05 3.78 8.46
CA VAL A 45 -11.58 3.66 8.49
C VAL A 45 -11.11 2.63 7.46
N ARG A 46 -11.83 1.50 7.34
CA ARG A 46 -11.59 0.50 6.30
C ARG A 46 -11.70 1.10 4.90
N MET A 47 -12.75 1.88 4.65
CA MET A 47 -12.96 2.54 3.36
C MET A 47 -11.85 3.55 3.06
N ILE A 48 -11.47 4.40 4.02
CA ILE A 48 -10.39 5.38 3.83
C ILE A 48 -9.06 4.70 3.51
N LEU A 49 -8.70 3.64 4.23
CA LEU A 49 -7.50 2.86 3.97
C LEU A 49 -7.53 2.24 2.56
N GLY A 50 -8.58 1.46 2.26
CA GLY A 50 -8.65 0.76 0.98
C GLY A 50 -8.70 1.69 -0.23
N PHE A 51 -9.52 2.76 -0.18
CA PHE A 51 -9.52 3.75 -1.25
C PHE A 51 -8.23 4.57 -1.31
N GLY A 52 -7.58 4.81 -0.17
CA GLY A 52 -6.26 5.46 -0.10
C GLY A 52 -5.19 4.63 -0.80
N GLU A 53 -5.18 3.31 -0.58
CA GLU A 53 -4.29 2.37 -1.25
C GLU A 53 -4.56 2.30 -2.75
N ILE A 54 -5.84 2.20 -3.17
CA ILE A 54 -6.23 2.23 -4.59
C ILE A 54 -5.75 3.53 -5.26
N ALA A 55 -6.03 4.69 -4.66
CA ALA A 55 -5.66 5.98 -5.21
C ALA A 55 -4.14 6.15 -5.28
N GLY A 56 -3.43 5.83 -4.21
CA GLY A 56 -1.96 5.87 -4.16
C GLY A 56 -1.33 4.95 -5.20
N CYS A 57 -1.89 3.76 -5.37
CA CYS A 57 -1.43 2.81 -6.36
C CYS A 57 -1.67 3.27 -7.81
N VAL A 58 -2.88 3.73 -8.13
CA VAL A 58 -3.20 4.26 -9.47
C VAL A 58 -2.27 5.43 -9.81
N LEU A 59 -2.09 6.36 -8.89
CA LEU A 59 -1.14 7.47 -9.06
C LEU A 59 0.30 6.98 -9.21
N MET A 60 0.71 5.94 -8.49
CA MET A 60 2.06 5.40 -8.55
C MET A 60 2.34 4.70 -9.90
N LEU A 61 1.36 3.98 -10.43
CA LEU A 61 1.43 3.25 -11.69
C LEU A 61 1.50 4.18 -12.91
N ILE A 62 0.98 5.40 -12.81
CA ILE A 62 1.14 6.44 -13.82
C ILE A 62 2.53 7.09 -13.65
N PRO A 63 3.45 7.02 -14.65
CA PRO A 63 4.83 7.48 -14.49
C PRO A 63 4.96 8.95 -14.04
N GLN A 64 4.09 9.82 -14.54
CA GLN A 64 4.09 11.26 -14.26
C GLN A 64 3.74 11.58 -12.79
N THR A 65 2.98 10.71 -12.13
CA THR A 65 2.54 10.87 -10.74
C THR A 65 3.18 9.85 -9.80
N ALA A 66 4.16 9.06 -10.29
CA ALA A 66 4.75 7.93 -9.58
C ALA A 66 5.18 8.27 -8.15
N ILE A 67 5.91 9.39 -8.00
CA ILE A 67 6.45 9.84 -6.70
C ILE A 67 5.33 10.27 -5.75
N ARG A 68 4.30 10.96 -6.26
CA ARG A 68 3.16 11.40 -5.44
C ARG A 68 2.35 10.19 -4.96
N GLY A 69 2.13 9.22 -5.85
CA GLY A 69 1.47 7.96 -5.50
C GLY A 69 2.26 7.15 -4.48
N ALA A 70 3.58 7.07 -4.63
CA ALA A 70 4.45 6.38 -3.68
C ALA A 70 4.46 7.03 -2.29
N TRP A 71 4.49 8.37 -2.20
CA TRP A 71 4.35 9.07 -0.91
C TRP A 71 2.97 8.87 -0.27
N LEU A 72 1.91 8.89 -1.08
CA LEU A 72 0.56 8.60 -0.58
C LEU A 72 0.47 7.17 -0.04
N LEU A 73 0.95 6.18 -0.80
CA LEU A 73 1.00 4.79 -0.35
C LEU A 73 1.81 4.62 0.93
N LEU A 74 2.97 5.26 1.03
CA LEU A 74 3.77 5.22 2.25
C LEU A 74 2.99 5.76 3.45
N ALA A 75 2.31 6.90 3.30
CA ALA A 75 1.50 7.47 4.38
C ALA A 75 0.37 6.52 4.81
N VAL A 76 -0.30 5.88 3.84
CA VAL A 76 -1.38 4.92 4.10
C VAL A 76 -0.85 3.67 4.79
N PHE A 77 0.28 3.11 4.36
CA PHE A 77 0.87 1.93 5.00
C PHE A 77 1.36 2.23 6.42
N VAL A 78 1.96 3.39 6.67
CA VAL A 78 2.33 3.80 8.03
C VAL A 78 1.09 3.88 8.92
N PHE A 79 0.01 4.47 8.42
CA PHE A 79 -1.24 4.53 9.16
C PHE A 79 -1.84 3.13 9.40
N ALA A 80 -1.80 2.25 8.39
CA ALA A 80 -2.24 0.86 8.53
C ALA A 80 -1.42 0.10 9.58
N ILE A 81 -0.09 0.24 9.60
CA ILE A 81 0.80 -0.35 10.60
C ILE A 81 0.41 0.11 12.01
N LEU A 82 0.21 1.41 12.21
CA LEU A 82 -0.19 1.95 13.51
C LEU A 82 -1.51 1.36 13.99
N LEU A 83 -2.48 1.21 13.08
CA LEU A 83 -3.76 0.57 13.41
C LEU A 83 -3.58 -0.90 13.76
N HIS A 84 -2.77 -1.66 13.01
CA HIS A 84 -2.50 -3.06 13.34
C HIS A 84 -1.89 -3.21 14.74
N LEU A 85 -0.90 -2.37 15.07
CA LEU A 85 -0.26 -2.36 16.39
C LEU A 85 -1.25 -1.98 17.51
N LEU A 86 -2.09 -0.96 17.29
CA LEU A 86 -3.09 -0.53 18.27
C LEU A 86 -4.13 -1.62 18.59
N HIS A 87 -4.44 -2.48 17.62
CA HIS A 87 -5.36 -3.61 17.79
C HIS A 87 -4.65 -4.92 18.18
N GLY A 88 -3.33 -4.88 18.46
CA GLY A 88 -2.55 -6.06 18.87
C GLY A 88 -2.30 -7.08 17.76
N MET A 89 -2.44 -6.68 16.50
CA MET A 89 -2.18 -7.51 15.33
C MET A 89 -0.73 -7.32 14.87
N TYR A 90 0.15 -8.27 15.18
CA TYR A 90 1.59 -8.14 14.90
C TYR A 90 2.03 -8.76 13.57
N ASP A 91 1.12 -9.42 12.85
CA ASP A 91 1.38 -9.97 11.52
C ASP A 91 1.38 -8.87 10.44
N ILE A 92 2.32 -7.92 10.57
CA ILE A 92 2.43 -6.71 9.72
C ILE A 92 3.63 -6.76 8.76
N GLY A 93 4.33 -7.89 8.67
CA GLY A 93 5.60 -8.01 7.94
C GLY A 93 5.47 -7.58 6.47
N ASN A 94 4.40 -8.01 5.80
CA ASN A 94 4.14 -7.62 4.41
C ASN A 94 3.94 -6.10 4.25
N VAL A 95 3.14 -5.48 5.13
CA VAL A 95 2.86 -4.04 5.09
C VAL A 95 4.12 -3.22 5.29
N VAL A 96 5.03 -3.68 6.16
CA VAL A 96 6.34 -3.03 6.36
C VAL A 96 7.20 -3.12 5.11
N VAL A 97 7.23 -4.28 4.43
CA VAL A 97 7.95 -4.45 3.17
C VAL A 97 7.36 -3.55 2.07
N TYR A 98 6.04 -3.46 1.99
CA TYR A 98 5.35 -2.58 1.04
C TYR A 98 5.65 -1.10 1.30
N ALA A 99 5.68 -0.68 2.57
CA ALA A 99 6.11 0.65 2.98
C ALA A 99 7.56 0.95 2.57
N ALA A 100 8.47 0.02 2.81
CA ALA A 100 9.87 0.17 2.40
C ALA A 100 10.00 0.28 0.87
N ALA A 101 9.24 -0.51 0.11
CA ALA A 101 9.20 -0.44 -1.35
C ALA A 101 8.65 0.91 -1.85
N ALA A 102 7.54 1.37 -1.27
CA ALA A 102 6.96 2.69 -1.58
C ALA A 102 7.97 3.81 -1.29
N PHE A 103 8.65 3.75 -0.15
CA PHE A 103 9.72 4.69 0.19
C PHE A 103 10.87 4.65 -0.81
N ALA A 104 11.34 3.46 -1.20
CA ALA A 104 12.41 3.31 -2.19
C ALA A 104 12.02 3.92 -3.55
N ILE A 105 10.76 3.77 -3.99
CA ILE A 105 10.25 4.39 -5.21
C ILE A 105 10.15 5.91 -5.06
N ALA A 106 9.69 6.40 -3.91
CA ALA A 106 9.55 7.83 -3.64
C ALA A 106 10.91 8.55 -3.53
N ALA A 107 11.89 7.89 -2.91
CA ALA A 107 13.25 8.36 -2.73
C ALA A 107 14.13 8.16 -3.97
N GLY A 108 13.79 7.16 -4.82
CA GLY A 108 14.53 6.76 -6.01
C GLY A 108 14.48 7.74 -7.19
N LYS A 109 14.28 9.03 -6.91
CA LYS A 109 14.30 10.10 -7.92
C LYS A 109 15.73 10.30 -8.43
N SER A 110 16.10 9.65 -9.56
CA SER A 110 17.32 9.90 -10.36
C SER A 110 17.18 9.43 -11.82
#